data_AF-A0A948Y8L8-F1
#
_entry.id   AF-A0A948Y8L8-F1
#
_cell.length_a   1.000
_cell.length_b   1.000
_cell.length_c   1.000
_cell.angle_alpha   90.00
_cell.angle_beta   90.00
_cell.angle_gamma   90.00
#
_symmetry.space_group_name_H-M   'P 1'
#
loop_
_entity.id
_entity.type
_entity.pdbx_description
1 polymer ?
#
loop_
_entity_poly.entity_id
_entity_poly.type
_entity_poly.pdbx_seq_one_letter_code
_entity_poly.pdbx_strand_id
1 'polypeptide(L)'
;LFCENDLDSNLFDSLARHFSKDYEDLQSSIKRLIESLKKEKLTNIPEKNVELYPDLRNDYEAKAKRYNEIIKKQNDWLWQSEMWLEQKYKNPFDPDIPEMVKAPENYNDLLNEIIDELNKIILNHNQRAKNHATEVLKTREKLELHSIAVALSEQDYKKLESDLKGSEIKEKEVLGVVNKNNTDISELEKKNSNIGKAIEKINKHLKEFFGREEIKLELDGDKKGYIIKRDGQPAKNLSEGEKTAIAFSYFIVKVEEKEFKIKDGIIFIDDPISSFDSNFIYHCFSLISTHFKEAGQLFISTHNFQLFNLVKEWFINKNNHVRNKANEKPKTSGQVDKPMPCEFFMVENFTELDVRKAKIVELDKTLRNYKSEYHFLFAKLKEFSEKQDTQYEDFYTIGNMARRFFDIFADFKIPDSRHQKQKMEAIINELNEGKKENEKISASDWNKAYKLVNEFSHNSDPTSTIEHKDKSESKDAIKILLNIVKESDPKHYEILLKNTI
;
A
#
# COMPACT_ATOMS: atom_id res chain seq x y z
N LEU A 1 80.72 -1.80 -141.39
CA LEU A 1 81.63 -2.80 -140.79
C LEU A 1 80.78 -3.62 -139.82
N PHE A 2 80.16 -4.77 -140.11
CA PHE A 2 80.56 -5.95 -140.89
C PHE A 2 82.07 -6.22 -140.84
N CYS A 3 82.44 -7.22 -140.03
CA CYS A 3 83.75 -7.87 -140.00
C CYS A 3 83.54 -9.38 -139.81
N GLU A 4 83.30 -10.05 -140.94
CA GLU A 4 83.97 -11.26 -141.43
C GLU A 4 84.65 -12.22 -140.41
N ASN A 5 83.88 -12.77 -139.46
CA ASN A 5 84.25 -14.02 -138.78
C ASN A 5 83.12 -15.04 -138.95
N ASP A 6 83.46 -16.31 -139.18
CA ASP A 6 82.49 -17.40 -139.23
C ASP A 6 81.74 -17.50 -137.90
N LEU A 7 80.41 -17.40 -137.96
CA LEU A 7 79.52 -17.51 -136.80
C LEU A 7 79.56 -18.94 -136.25
N ASP A 8 80.00 -19.07 -135.00
CA ASP A 8 79.98 -20.34 -134.25
C ASP A 8 78.58 -20.95 -134.29
N SER A 9 78.49 -22.20 -134.74
CA SER A 9 77.23 -22.92 -134.93
C SER A 9 76.40 -23.04 -133.63
N ASN A 10 77.01 -22.83 -132.46
CA ASN A 10 76.33 -22.86 -131.16
C ASN A 10 75.84 -21.49 -130.65
N LEU A 11 76.10 -20.38 -131.34
CA LEU A 11 75.70 -19.04 -130.87
C LEU A 11 74.17 -18.87 -130.84
N PHE A 12 73.47 -19.34 -131.89
CA PHE A 12 72.01 -19.24 -131.98
C PHE A 12 71.31 -20.10 -130.92
N ASP A 13 71.82 -21.31 -130.64
CA ASP A 13 71.30 -22.17 -129.58
C ASP A 13 71.55 -21.59 -128.18
N SER A 14 72.72 -20.97 -127.96
CA SER A 14 73.03 -20.27 -126.72
C SER A 14 72.13 -19.05 -126.49
N LEU A 15 71.92 -18.22 -127.52
CA LEU A 15 71.02 -17.06 -127.43
C LEU A 15 69.57 -17.51 -127.18
N ALA A 16 69.08 -18.49 -127.93
CA ALA A 16 67.72 -19.03 -127.73
C ALA A 16 67.51 -19.61 -126.33
N ARG A 17 68.49 -20.35 -125.78
CA ARG A 17 68.44 -20.87 -124.40
C ARG A 17 68.57 -19.79 -123.32
N HIS A 18 69.38 -18.75 -123.57
CA HIS A 18 69.54 -17.64 -122.64
C HIS A 18 68.22 -16.87 -122.49
N PHE A 19 67.51 -16.60 -123.59
CA PHE A 19 66.21 -15.93 -123.54
C PHE A 19 65.09 -16.83 -122.97
N SER A 20 65.18 -18.16 -123.07
CA SER A 20 64.14 -19.05 -122.52
C SER A 20 64.24 -19.23 -121.00
N LYS A 21 65.46 -19.35 -120.45
CA LYS A 21 65.65 -19.63 -119.01
C LYS A 21 65.43 -18.39 -118.12
N ASP A 22 65.96 -17.24 -118.52
CA ASP A 22 65.76 -15.99 -117.77
C ASP A 22 64.27 -15.59 -117.70
N TYR A 23 63.52 -15.93 -118.75
CA TYR A 23 62.07 -15.73 -118.80
C TYR A 23 61.33 -16.61 -117.79
N GLU A 24 61.66 -17.91 -117.71
CA GLU A 24 61.08 -18.84 -116.74
C GLU A 24 61.41 -18.46 -115.28
N ASP A 25 62.65 -18.02 -115.03
CA ASP A 25 63.10 -17.58 -113.71
C ASP A 25 62.38 -16.29 -113.27
N LEU A 26 62.15 -15.35 -114.19
CA LEU A 26 61.36 -14.14 -113.93
C LEU A 26 59.90 -14.49 -113.60
N GLN A 27 59.25 -15.32 -114.43
CA GLN A 27 57.87 -15.72 -114.20
C GLN A 27 57.71 -16.46 -112.85
N SER A 28 58.64 -17.34 -112.52
CA SER A 28 58.67 -18.05 -111.23
C SER A 28 58.83 -17.09 -110.05
N SER A 29 59.69 -16.07 -110.18
CA SER A 29 59.92 -15.06 -109.16
C SER A 29 58.69 -14.17 -108.96
N ILE A 30 58.05 -13.73 -110.04
CA ILE A 30 56.80 -12.94 -109.99
C ILE A 30 55.69 -13.73 -109.30
N LYS A 31 55.52 -15.02 -109.64
CA LYS A 31 54.51 -15.87 -109.02
C LYS A 31 54.72 -16.02 -107.50
N ARG A 32 55.96 -16.25 -107.06
CA ARG A 32 56.31 -16.29 -105.63
C ARG A 32 56.02 -14.97 -104.93
N LEU A 33 56.30 -13.84 -105.57
CA LEU A 33 56.04 -12.53 -105.00
C LEU A 33 54.54 -12.25 -104.85
N ILE A 34 53.73 -12.60 -105.85
CA ILE A 34 52.26 -12.52 -105.77
C ILE A 34 51.72 -13.38 -104.61
N GLU A 35 52.21 -14.62 -104.46
CA GLU A 35 51.81 -15.49 -103.34
C GLU A 35 52.21 -14.93 -101.98
N SER A 36 53.36 -14.25 -101.89
CA SER A 36 53.78 -13.57 -100.66
C SER A 36 52.89 -12.37 -100.34
N LEU A 37 52.59 -11.50 -101.32
CA LEU A 37 51.73 -10.33 -101.12
C LEU A 37 50.32 -10.69 -100.67
N LYS A 38 49.78 -11.83 -101.15
CA LYS A 38 48.47 -12.33 -100.70
C LYS A 38 48.42 -12.65 -99.21
N LYS A 39 49.54 -13.06 -98.61
CA LYS A 39 49.63 -13.38 -97.17
C LYS A 39 49.71 -12.13 -96.29
N GLU A 40 50.13 -11.00 -96.84
CA GLU A 40 50.27 -9.72 -96.12
C GLU A 40 48.96 -8.93 -96.06
N LYS A 41 47.87 -9.40 -96.69
CA LYS A 41 46.56 -8.74 -96.62
C LYS A 41 45.98 -8.87 -95.22
N LEU A 42 45.69 -7.73 -94.57
CA LEU A 42 45.11 -7.67 -93.23
C LEU A 42 43.59 -7.52 -93.28
N THR A 43 42.90 -7.93 -92.21
CA THR A 43 41.46 -7.79 -92.06
C THR A 43 41.09 -6.67 -91.08
N ASN A 44 39.98 -6.00 -91.35
CA ASN A 44 39.43 -4.96 -90.49
C ASN A 44 39.03 -5.51 -89.11
N ILE A 45 39.04 -4.62 -88.11
CA ILE A 45 38.47 -4.86 -86.78
C ILE A 45 37.08 -4.22 -86.64
N PRO A 46 36.25 -4.69 -85.70
CA PRO A 46 34.98 -4.03 -85.39
C PRO A 46 35.20 -2.60 -84.92
N GLU A 47 34.54 -1.64 -85.58
CA GLU A 47 34.61 -0.23 -85.21
C GLU A 47 33.91 0.06 -83.88
N LYS A 48 32.97 -0.79 -83.45
CA LYS A 48 32.21 -0.59 -82.22
C LYS A 48 32.47 -1.71 -81.24
N ASN A 49 32.70 -1.34 -79.99
CA ASN A 49 32.77 -2.27 -78.87
C ASN A 49 31.82 -1.82 -77.76
N VAL A 50 30.69 -2.52 -77.62
CA VAL A 50 29.64 -2.20 -76.64
C VAL A 50 30.00 -2.64 -75.21
N GLU A 51 31.00 -3.51 -75.06
CA GLU A 51 31.44 -4.02 -73.75
C GLU A 51 32.26 -2.98 -73.00
N LEU A 52 32.86 -2.01 -73.70
CA LEU A 52 33.57 -0.90 -73.08
C LEU A 52 32.62 0.00 -72.26
N TYR A 53 33.19 0.67 -71.25
CA TYR A 53 32.46 1.69 -70.49
C TYR A 53 31.97 2.79 -71.43
N PRO A 54 30.76 3.36 -71.22
CA PRO A 54 30.15 4.29 -72.17
C PRO A 54 31.03 5.47 -72.58
N ASP A 55 31.86 5.98 -71.66
CA ASP A 55 32.78 7.09 -71.90
C ASP A 55 34.01 6.72 -72.75
N LEU A 56 34.36 5.44 -72.86
CA LEU A 56 35.50 4.94 -73.67
C LEU A 56 35.11 4.51 -75.08
N ARG A 57 33.81 4.35 -75.36
CA ARG A 57 33.31 3.81 -76.63
C ARG A 57 33.62 4.71 -77.83
N ASN A 58 33.43 6.02 -77.67
CA ASN A 58 33.64 6.98 -78.74
C ASN A 58 35.12 7.04 -79.17
N ASP A 59 36.03 7.02 -78.19
CA ASP A 59 37.47 7.03 -78.45
C ASP A 59 37.92 5.74 -79.16
N TYR A 60 37.43 4.59 -78.70
CA TYR A 60 37.70 3.30 -79.37
C TYR A 60 37.20 3.33 -80.82
N GLU A 61 35.97 3.80 -81.05
CA GLU A 61 35.38 3.85 -82.39
C GLU A 61 36.18 4.73 -83.35
N ALA A 62 36.67 5.88 -82.89
CA ALA A 62 37.52 6.75 -83.69
C ALA A 62 38.86 6.07 -84.06
N LYS A 63 39.50 5.37 -83.12
CA LYS A 63 40.78 4.69 -83.37
C LYS A 63 40.63 3.44 -84.23
N ALA A 64 39.56 2.66 -84.05
CA ALA A 64 39.27 1.48 -84.85
C ALA A 64 38.94 1.84 -86.31
N LYS A 65 38.22 2.96 -86.55
CA LYS A 65 38.04 3.52 -87.90
C LYS A 65 39.36 3.84 -88.56
N ARG A 66 40.24 4.57 -87.86
CA ARG A 66 41.57 4.93 -88.38
C ARG A 66 42.43 3.69 -88.65
N TYR A 67 42.37 2.66 -87.82
CA TYR A 67 43.02 1.37 -88.06
C TYR A 67 42.54 0.73 -89.37
N ASN A 68 41.23 0.64 -89.56
CA ASN A 68 40.63 0.06 -90.77
C ASN A 68 40.95 0.88 -92.03
N GLU A 69 41.06 2.20 -91.92
CA GLU A 69 41.51 3.06 -93.02
C GLU A 69 42.96 2.78 -93.43
N ILE A 70 43.87 2.58 -92.46
CA ILE A 70 45.27 2.23 -92.72
C ILE A 70 45.35 0.84 -93.38
N ILE A 71 44.62 -0.16 -92.87
CA ILE A 71 44.52 -1.48 -93.50
C ILE A 71 44.02 -1.37 -94.93
N LYS A 72 42.98 -0.57 -95.17
CA LYS A 72 42.43 -0.37 -96.51
C LYS A 72 43.50 0.18 -97.46
N LYS A 73 44.21 1.25 -97.06
CA LYS A 73 45.31 1.83 -97.86
C LYS A 73 46.42 0.81 -98.15
N GLN A 74 46.81 0.03 -97.15
CA GLN A 74 47.82 -1.02 -97.31
C GLN A 74 47.36 -2.10 -98.28
N ASN A 75 46.14 -2.61 -98.10
CA ASN A 75 45.55 -3.64 -98.97
C ASN A 75 45.36 -3.14 -100.40
N ASP A 76 44.97 -1.88 -100.59
CA ASP A 76 44.86 -1.25 -101.92
C ASP A 76 46.23 -1.16 -102.60
N TRP A 77 47.28 -0.78 -101.86
CA TRP A 77 48.66 -0.77 -102.37
C TRP A 77 49.16 -2.19 -102.71
N LEU A 78 48.87 -3.19 -101.86
CA LEU A 78 49.20 -4.60 -102.13
C LEU A 78 48.46 -5.11 -103.37
N TRP A 79 47.19 -4.72 -103.55
CA TRP A 79 46.39 -5.10 -104.72
C TRP A 79 46.91 -4.46 -106.01
N GLN A 80 47.29 -3.18 -106.00
CA GLN A 80 47.93 -2.53 -107.16
C GLN A 80 49.26 -3.21 -107.51
N SER A 81 50.07 -3.53 -106.49
CA SER A 81 51.33 -4.26 -106.66
C SER A 81 51.11 -5.64 -107.27
N GLU A 82 50.10 -6.37 -106.81
CA GLU A 82 49.67 -7.65 -107.37
C GLU A 82 49.26 -7.50 -108.85
N MET A 83 48.45 -6.49 -109.18
CA MET A 83 47.99 -6.23 -110.55
C MET A 83 49.13 -5.91 -111.52
N TRP A 84 50.10 -5.09 -111.12
CA TRP A 84 51.27 -4.79 -111.95
C TRP A 84 52.18 -6.00 -112.14
N LEU A 85 52.35 -6.81 -111.09
CA LEU A 85 53.09 -8.07 -111.19
C LEU A 85 52.40 -9.05 -112.14
N GLU A 86 51.07 -9.14 -112.12
CA GLU A 86 50.32 -9.96 -113.09
C GLU A 86 50.46 -9.46 -114.54
N GLN A 87 50.49 -8.15 -114.76
CA GLN A 87 50.77 -7.59 -116.08
C GLN A 87 52.19 -7.93 -116.53
N LYS A 88 53.18 -7.77 -115.65
CA LYS A 88 54.58 -8.10 -115.94
C LYS A 88 54.78 -9.60 -116.19
N TYR A 89 54.00 -10.45 -115.53
CA TYR A 89 53.99 -11.89 -115.78
C TYR A 89 53.53 -12.23 -117.20
N LYS A 90 52.49 -11.54 -117.69
CA LYS A 90 51.89 -11.77 -119.02
C LYS A 90 52.76 -11.19 -120.14
N ASN A 91 53.32 -10.00 -119.94
CA ASN A 91 54.14 -9.30 -120.93
C ASN A 91 55.48 -8.84 -120.33
N PRO A 92 56.47 -9.73 -120.13
CA PRO A 92 57.73 -9.40 -119.45
C PRO A 92 58.54 -8.25 -120.04
N PHE A 93 58.50 -8.09 -121.36
CA PHE A 93 59.30 -7.12 -122.09
C PHE A 93 58.55 -5.82 -122.42
N ASP A 94 57.30 -5.68 -121.97
CA ASP A 94 56.52 -4.47 -122.19
C ASP A 94 57.14 -3.31 -121.39
N PRO A 95 57.65 -2.25 -122.08
CA PRO A 95 58.26 -1.11 -121.43
C PRO A 95 57.24 -0.18 -120.76
N ASP A 96 55.95 -0.32 -121.07
CA ASP A 96 54.89 0.55 -120.53
C ASP A 96 54.38 0.08 -119.15
N ILE A 97 54.86 -1.07 -118.64
CA ILE A 97 54.53 -1.56 -117.30
C ILE A 97 55.31 -0.76 -116.25
N PRO A 98 54.64 -0.05 -115.31
CA PRO A 98 55.32 0.73 -114.28
C PRO A 98 56.26 -0.13 -113.41
N GLU A 99 57.41 0.42 -113.02
CA GLU A 99 58.21 -0.17 -111.94
C GLU A 99 57.42 -0.16 -110.62
N MET A 100 57.64 -1.18 -109.77
CA MET A 100 56.97 -1.25 -108.47
C MET A 100 57.19 0.02 -107.66
N VAL A 101 56.09 0.69 -107.33
CA VAL A 101 56.11 1.90 -106.51
C VAL A 101 56.34 1.50 -105.05
N LYS A 102 57.35 2.11 -104.41
CA LYS A 102 57.58 1.99 -102.96
C LYS A 102 56.30 2.31 -102.21
N ALA A 103 56.06 1.62 -101.09
CA ALA A 103 54.90 1.89 -100.25
C ALA A 103 54.79 3.39 -99.93
N PRO A 104 53.61 4.02 -100.11
CA PRO A 104 53.44 5.46 -99.89
C PRO A 104 53.75 5.91 -98.46
N GLU A 105 53.50 5.02 -97.50
CA GLU A 105 53.64 5.25 -96.06
C GLU A 105 54.29 4.01 -95.43
N ASN A 106 54.92 4.16 -94.26
CA ASN A 106 55.32 3.00 -93.45
C ASN A 106 54.08 2.47 -92.69
N TYR A 107 53.29 1.64 -93.35
CA TYR A 107 52.06 1.09 -92.77
C TYR A 107 52.30 0.31 -91.48
N ASN A 108 53.46 -0.32 -91.31
CA ASN A 108 53.79 -1.04 -90.07
C ASN A 108 53.90 -0.10 -88.88
N ASP A 109 54.58 1.03 -89.03
CA ASP A 109 54.73 2.02 -87.94
C ASP A 109 53.37 2.63 -87.57
N LEU A 110 52.56 2.97 -88.59
CA LEU A 110 51.22 3.54 -88.39
C LEU A 110 50.25 2.56 -87.71
N LEU A 111 50.30 1.27 -88.10
CA LEU A 111 49.49 0.24 -87.46
C LEU A 111 49.94 0.03 -86.01
N ASN A 112 51.24 -0.06 -85.74
CA ASN A 112 51.76 -0.22 -84.38
C ASN A 112 51.34 0.95 -83.47
N GLU A 113 51.41 2.19 -83.96
CA GLU A 113 50.98 3.37 -83.19
C GLU A 113 49.49 3.29 -82.81
N ILE A 114 48.62 2.95 -83.77
CA ILE A 114 47.17 2.84 -83.52
C ILE A 114 46.85 1.65 -82.61
N ILE A 115 47.57 0.53 -82.75
CA ILE A 115 47.44 -0.65 -81.88
C ILE A 115 47.78 -0.26 -80.44
N ASP A 116 48.84 0.52 -80.21
CA ASP A 116 49.21 0.99 -78.87
C ASP A 116 48.13 1.92 -78.28
N GLU A 117 47.53 2.79 -79.09
CA GLU A 117 46.41 3.63 -78.66
C GLU A 117 45.17 2.81 -78.29
N LEU A 118 44.80 1.82 -79.11
CA LEU A 118 43.69 0.91 -78.83
C LEU A 118 43.94 0.10 -77.55
N ASN A 119 45.16 -0.39 -77.36
CA ASN A 119 45.55 -1.13 -76.16
C ASN A 119 45.46 -0.28 -74.89
N LYS A 120 45.80 1.02 -74.95
CA LYS A 120 45.61 1.95 -73.81
C LYS A 120 44.14 2.05 -73.39
N ILE A 121 43.22 2.13 -74.35
CA ILE A 121 41.77 2.20 -74.07
C ILE A 121 41.29 0.91 -73.40
N ILE A 122 41.71 -0.24 -73.93
CA ILE A 122 41.36 -1.56 -73.37
C ILE A 122 41.94 -1.72 -71.95
N LEU A 123 43.17 -1.29 -71.72
CA LEU A 123 43.79 -1.31 -70.38
C LEU A 123 43.01 -0.46 -69.38
N ASN A 124 42.56 0.73 -69.76
CA ASN A 124 41.75 1.59 -68.91
C ASN A 124 40.42 0.93 -68.52
N HIS A 125 39.72 0.33 -69.50
CA HIS A 125 38.51 -0.45 -69.23
C HIS A 125 38.76 -1.59 -68.23
N ASN A 126 39.82 -2.39 -68.45
CA ASN A 126 40.15 -3.52 -67.60
C ASN A 126 40.50 -3.10 -66.16
N GLN A 127 41.21 -1.98 -66.00
CA GLN A 127 41.52 -1.43 -64.68
C GLN A 127 40.26 -1.00 -63.93
N ARG A 128 39.32 -0.31 -64.60
CA ARG A 128 38.04 0.07 -63.99
C ARG A 128 37.19 -1.15 -63.63
N ALA A 129 37.09 -2.13 -64.53
CA ALA A 129 36.35 -3.36 -64.26
C ALA A 129 36.90 -4.09 -63.02
N LYS A 130 38.22 -4.15 -62.86
CA LYS A 130 38.87 -4.75 -61.68
C LYS A 130 38.59 -3.99 -60.39
N ASN A 131 38.52 -2.65 -60.45
CA ASN A 131 38.32 -1.78 -59.29
C ASN A 131 36.84 -1.45 -59.00
N HIS A 132 35.90 -1.96 -59.81
CA HIS A 132 34.49 -1.61 -59.74
C HIS A 132 33.87 -1.84 -58.35
N ALA A 133 34.19 -2.97 -57.72
CA ALA A 133 33.70 -3.27 -56.36
C ALA A 133 34.13 -2.21 -55.33
N THR A 134 35.36 -1.70 -55.44
CA THR A 134 35.89 -0.67 -54.54
C THR A 134 35.24 0.69 -54.78
N GLU A 135 34.98 1.06 -56.03
CA GLU A 135 34.27 2.31 -56.37
C GLU A 135 32.82 2.29 -55.91
N VAL A 136 32.14 1.15 -56.05
CA VAL A 136 30.79 0.95 -55.53
C VAL A 136 30.76 1.12 -54.01
N LEU A 137 31.70 0.50 -53.28
CA LEU A 137 31.78 0.64 -51.82
C LEU A 137 31.96 2.10 -51.38
N LYS A 138 32.92 2.82 -51.98
CA LYS A 138 33.15 4.25 -51.67
C LYS A 138 31.93 5.12 -51.97
N THR A 139 31.22 4.81 -53.04
CA THR A 139 30.01 5.58 -53.43
C THR A 139 28.85 5.29 -52.50
N ARG A 140 28.67 4.04 -52.07
CA ARG A 140 27.68 3.65 -51.05
C ARG A 140 27.93 4.37 -49.74
N GLU A 141 29.18 4.39 -49.26
CA GLU A 141 29.55 5.10 -48.03
C GLU A 141 29.20 6.60 -48.12
N LYS A 142 29.48 7.25 -49.25
CA LYS A 142 29.09 8.66 -49.46
C LYS A 142 27.57 8.87 -49.42
N LEU A 143 26.79 7.96 -50.02
CA LEU A 143 25.32 8.03 -50.02
C LEU A 143 24.74 7.79 -48.62
N GLU A 144 25.32 6.87 -47.86
CA GLU A 144 24.95 6.61 -46.46
C GLU A 144 25.21 7.84 -45.60
N LEU A 145 26.41 8.43 -45.69
CA LEU A 145 26.75 9.66 -44.98
C LEU A 145 25.85 10.84 -45.37
N HIS A 146 25.52 10.97 -46.65
CA HIS A 146 24.58 12.00 -47.11
C HIS A 146 23.18 11.80 -46.52
N SER A 147 22.66 10.56 -46.54
CA SER A 147 21.36 10.23 -45.96
C SER A 147 21.30 10.55 -44.46
N ILE A 148 22.38 10.23 -43.72
CA ILE A 148 22.51 10.58 -42.29
C ILE A 148 22.50 12.10 -42.11
N ALA A 149 23.24 12.85 -42.93
CA ALA A 149 23.28 14.31 -42.85
C ALA A 149 21.92 14.96 -43.12
N VAL A 150 21.16 14.46 -44.11
CA VAL A 150 19.79 14.93 -44.39
C VAL A 150 18.89 14.66 -43.21
N ALA A 151 18.89 13.44 -42.66
CA ALA A 151 18.08 13.08 -41.50
C ALA A 151 18.39 13.96 -40.27
N LEU A 152 19.68 14.25 -40.01
CA LEU A 152 20.11 15.16 -38.95
C LEU A 152 19.76 16.63 -39.19
N SER A 153 19.50 17.03 -40.43
CA SER A 153 19.10 18.41 -40.79
C SER A 153 17.59 18.62 -40.74
N GLU A 154 16.80 17.60 -41.11
CA GLU A 154 15.33 17.64 -41.07
C GLU A 154 14.78 17.37 -39.68
N GLN A 155 15.43 16.48 -38.92
CA GLN A 155 15.10 16.22 -37.53
C GLN A 155 16.06 17.01 -36.65
N ASP A 156 15.53 17.89 -35.81
CA ASP A 156 16.32 18.67 -34.84
C ASP A 156 16.82 17.74 -33.72
N TYR A 157 17.75 16.85 -34.05
CA TYR A 157 18.24 15.77 -33.20
C TYR A 157 18.87 16.32 -31.91
N LYS A 158 19.48 17.50 -31.99
CA LYS A 158 20.00 18.23 -30.82
C LYS A 158 18.88 18.64 -29.88
N LYS A 159 17.74 19.10 -30.42
CA LYS A 159 16.56 19.40 -29.61
C LYS A 159 15.95 18.14 -29.01
N LEU A 160 15.85 17.05 -29.76
CA LEU A 160 15.39 15.76 -29.22
C LEU A 160 16.27 15.26 -28.07
N GLU A 161 17.60 15.36 -28.21
CA GLU A 161 18.54 15.00 -27.14
C GLU A 161 18.38 15.92 -25.92
N SER A 162 18.18 17.23 -26.14
CA SER A 162 17.93 18.20 -25.08
C SER A 162 16.61 17.96 -24.37
N ASP A 163 15.54 17.65 -25.10
CA ASP A 163 14.21 17.37 -24.58
C ASP A 163 14.19 16.06 -23.78
N LEU A 164 14.94 15.04 -24.24
CA LEU A 164 15.15 13.79 -23.50
C LEU A 164 15.86 14.06 -22.17
N LYS A 165 17.01 14.76 -22.18
CA LYS A 165 17.73 15.12 -20.95
C LYS A 165 16.86 15.95 -20.00
N GLY A 166 16.09 16.91 -20.53
CA GLY A 166 15.15 17.70 -19.74
C GLY A 166 14.05 16.85 -19.11
N SER A 167 13.55 15.84 -19.83
CA SER A 167 12.54 14.91 -19.33
C SER A 167 13.10 13.97 -18.26
N GLU A 168 14.31 13.45 -18.43
CA GLU A 168 15.00 12.62 -17.42
C GLU A 168 15.25 13.38 -16.11
N ILE A 169 15.60 14.67 -16.19
CA ILE A 169 15.76 15.53 -15.00
C ILE A 169 14.42 15.70 -14.29
N LYS A 170 13.35 16.04 -15.03
CA LYS A 170 12.01 16.19 -14.44
C LYS A 170 11.50 14.89 -13.81
N GLU A 171 11.74 13.75 -14.46
CA GLU A 171 11.38 12.45 -13.91
C GLU A 171 12.07 12.21 -12.57
N LYS A 172 13.39 12.47 -12.48
CA LYS A 172 14.13 12.35 -11.21
C LYS A 172 13.61 13.29 -10.14
N GLU A 173 13.28 14.54 -10.49
CA GLU A 173 12.70 15.52 -9.55
C GLU A 173 11.35 15.04 -9.02
N VAL A 174 10.45 14.62 -9.90
CA VAL A 174 9.12 14.09 -9.53
C VAL A 174 9.25 12.82 -8.68
N LEU A 175 10.15 11.90 -9.04
CA LEU A 175 10.40 10.69 -8.26
C LEU A 175 10.94 11.02 -6.87
N GLY A 176 11.79 12.03 -6.74
CA GLY A 176 12.25 12.57 -5.46
C GLY A 176 11.10 13.08 -4.59
N VAL A 177 10.17 13.83 -5.17
CA VAL A 177 8.96 14.31 -4.46
C VAL A 177 8.06 13.14 -4.05
N VAL A 178 7.84 12.15 -4.91
CA VAL A 178 7.04 10.94 -4.60
C VAL A 178 7.67 10.17 -3.44
N ASN A 179 8.98 9.94 -3.47
CA ASN A 179 9.68 9.24 -2.40
C ASN A 179 9.61 9.99 -1.06
N LYS A 180 9.74 11.32 -1.10
CA LYS A 180 9.56 12.16 0.08
C LYS A 180 8.13 12.05 0.63
N ASN A 181 7.11 12.19 -0.21
CA ASN A 181 5.72 12.05 0.19
C ASN A 181 5.43 10.65 0.77
N ASN A 182 5.98 9.58 0.19
CA ASN A 182 5.84 8.22 0.73
C ASN A 182 6.53 8.07 2.10
N THR A 183 7.67 8.72 2.29
CA THR A 183 8.36 8.76 3.60
C THR A 183 7.52 9.51 4.62
N ASP A 184 6.99 10.68 4.27
CA ASP A 184 6.11 11.48 5.13
C ASP A 184 4.82 10.72 5.47
N ILE A 185 4.21 10.00 4.51
CA ILE A 185 3.08 9.09 4.74
C ILE A 185 3.47 8.01 5.74
N SER A 186 4.61 7.33 5.56
CA SER A 186 5.07 6.30 6.48
C SER A 186 5.33 6.85 7.89
N GLU A 187 5.84 8.07 8.02
CA GLU A 187 6.01 8.73 9.31
C GLU A 187 4.68 9.13 9.96
N LEU A 188 3.71 9.63 9.18
CA LEU A 188 2.35 9.90 9.65
C LEU A 188 1.61 8.61 10.03
N GLU A 189 1.83 7.51 9.32
CA GLU A 189 1.33 6.17 9.65
C GLU A 189 2.00 5.61 10.90
N LYS A 190 3.29 5.86 11.12
CA LYS A 190 3.97 5.56 12.39
C LYS A 190 3.41 6.40 13.54
N LYS A 191 2.94 7.63 13.30
CA LYS A 191 2.13 8.38 14.28
C LYS A 191 0.74 7.73 14.48
N ASN A 192 0.19 7.10 13.44
CA ASN A 192 -1.04 6.29 13.49
C ASN A 192 -0.84 4.88 14.12
N SER A 193 0.40 4.44 14.34
CA SER A 193 0.79 3.20 15.06
C SER A 193 0.19 3.10 16.47
N ASN A 194 -0.30 4.22 17.02
CA ASN A 194 -1.03 4.23 18.28
C ASN A 194 -2.35 3.45 18.23
N ILE A 195 -3.04 3.37 17.08
CA ILE A 195 -4.35 2.69 17.01
C ILE A 195 -4.21 1.18 17.22
N GLY A 196 -3.26 0.53 16.54
CA GLY A 196 -3.01 -0.91 16.71
C GLY A 196 -2.60 -1.25 18.15
N LYS A 197 -1.68 -0.48 18.73
CA LYS A 197 -1.27 -0.65 20.14
C LYS A 197 -2.40 -0.37 21.13
N ALA A 198 -3.25 0.61 20.85
CA ALA A 198 -4.43 0.90 21.66
C ALA A 198 -5.42 -0.27 21.59
N ILE A 199 -5.67 -0.84 20.39
CA ILE A 199 -6.52 -2.02 20.21
C ILE A 199 -5.97 -3.22 20.98
N GLU A 200 -4.65 -3.47 20.94
CA GLU A 200 -4.03 -4.53 21.74
C GLU A 200 -4.26 -4.34 23.25
N LYS A 201 -4.08 -3.12 23.75
CA LYS A 201 -4.37 -2.80 25.16
C LYS A 201 -5.85 -2.96 25.50
N ILE A 202 -6.75 -2.44 24.66
CA ILE A 202 -8.20 -2.58 24.86
C ILE A 202 -8.57 -4.06 24.91
N ASN A 203 -8.10 -4.87 23.96
CA ASN A 203 -8.36 -6.30 23.94
C ASN A 203 -7.81 -7.03 25.17
N LYS A 204 -6.66 -6.60 25.69
CA LYS A 204 -6.13 -7.11 26.96
C LYS A 204 -7.09 -6.81 28.12
N HIS A 205 -7.56 -5.58 28.23
CA HIS A 205 -8.54 -5.21 29.26
C HIS A 205 -9.86 -5.95 29.09
N LEU A 206 -10.37 -6.12 27.87
CA LEU A 206 -11.59 -6.87 27.60
C LEU A 206 -11.45 -8.35 27.99
N LYS A 207 -10.30 -8.97 27.69
CA LYS A 207 -10.00 -10.33 28.12
C LYS A 207 -9.97 -10.45 29.65
N GLU A 208 -9.32 -9.50 30.32
CA GLU A 208 -9.29 -9.43 31.78
C GLU A 208 -10.68 -9.17 32.37
N PHE A 209 -11.53 -8.40 31.68
CA PHE A 209 -12.87 -8.05 32.11
C PHE A 209 -13.84 -9.24 32.02
N PHE A 210 -13.85 -9.94 30.89
CA PHE A 210 -14.77 -11.05 30.65
C PHE A 210 -14.24 -12.43 31.05
N GLY A 211 -12.93 -12.57 31.27
CA GLY A 211 -12.26 -13.86 31.46
C GLY A 211 -12.25 -14.75 30.20
N ARG A 212 -12.72 -14.22 29.06
CA ARG A 212 -12.81 -14.90 27.76
C ARG A 212 -12.52 -13.94 26.63
N GLU A 213 -12.25 -14.49 25.46
CA GLU A 213 -11.76 -13.76 24.28
C GLU A 213 -12.80 -13.65 23.14
N GLU A 214 -14.08 -13.88 23.45
CA GLU A 214 -15.16 -13.87 22.45
C GLU A 214 -15.28 -12.52 21.75
N ILE A 215 -15.14 -11.41 22.49
CA ILE A 215 -15.23 -10.04 21.95
C ILE A 215 -13.85 -9.40 21.83
N LYS A 216 -13.53 -8.93 20.62
CA LYS A 216 -12.28 -8.22 20.31
C LYS A 216 -12.50 -7.06 19.37
N LEU A 217 -11.67 -6.05 19.50
CA LEU A 217 -11.48 -5.00 18.50
C LEU A 217 -10.39 -5.46 17.53
N GLU A 218 -10.60 -5.22 16.25
CA GLU A 218 -9.60 -5.43 15.20
C GLU A 218 -9.54 -4.20 14.30
N LEU A 219 -8.39 -3.95 13.67
CA LEU A 219 -8.28 -2.89 12.68
C LEU A 219 -9.21 -3.18 11.50
N ASP A 220 -9.97 -2.18 11.08
CA ASP A 220 -10.73 -2.27 9.85
C ASP A 220 -9.75 -2.14 8.67
N GLY A 221 -9.69 -3.15 7.80
CA GLY A 221 -8.78 -3.15 6.64
C GLY A 221 -9.19 -2.14 5.56
N ASP A 222 -10.48 -1.79 5.50
CA ASP A 222 -11.05 -0.93 4.45
C ASP A 222 -11.32 0.50 4.94
N LYS A 223 -11.37 0.72 6.27
CA LYS A 223 -11.64 2.03 6.88
C LYS A 223 -10.56 2.42 7.87
N LYS A 224 -10.30 3.72 8.02
CA LYS A 224 -9.46 4.26 9.10
C LYS A 224 -10.20 4.12 10.45
N GLY A 225 -10.16 2.94 11.07
CA GLY A 225 -10.85 2.66 12.33
C GLY A 225 -10.67 1.23 12.84
N TYR A 226 -11.60 0.80 13.69
CA TYR A 226 -11.67 -0.57 14.21
C TYR A 226 -13.07 -1.15 14.02
N ILE A 227 -13.14 -2.48 13.93
CA ILE A 227 -14.36 -3.27 13.99
C ILE A 227 -14.39 -4.09 15.27
N ILE A 228 -15.58 -4.27 15.83
CA ILE A 228 -15.79 -5.16 16.97
C ILE A 228 -16.23 -6.51 16.42
N LYS A 229 -15.53 -7.57 16.78
CA LYS A 229 -15.85 -8.95 16.39
C LYS A 229 -16.27 -9.76 17.59
N ARG A 230 -17.26 -10.64 17.39
CA ARG A 230 -17.60 -11.76 18.27
C ARG A 230 -17.24 -13.06 17.56
N ASP A 231 -16.36 -13.86 18.16
CA ASP A 231 -15.91 -15.14 17.60
C ASP A 231 -15.40 -15.04 16.16
N GLY A 232 -14.65 -13.96 15.87
CA GLY A 232 -14.09 -13.68 14.54
C GLY A 232 -15.07 -13.08 13.53
N GLN A 233 -16.35 -12.92 13.87
CA GLN A 233 -17.37 -12.32 13.01
C GLN A 233 -17.75 -10.92 13.48
N PRO A 234 -18.04 -9.96 12.58
CA PRO A 234 -18.49 -8.62 12.97
C PRO A 234 -19.70 -8.67 13.92
N ALA A 235 -19.56 -8.09 15.11
CA ALA A 235 -20.60 -8.04 16.12
C ALA A 235 -21.65 -6.98 15.72
N LYS A 236 -22.90 -7.41 15.50
CA LYS A 236 -24.01 -6.51 15.17
C LYS A 236 -24.78 -6.01 16.40
N ASN A 237 -24.82 -6.80 17.46
CA ASN A 237 -25.56 -6.51 18.69
C ASN A 237 -24.66 -6.76 19.90
N LEU A 238 -24.44 -5.71 20.70
CA LEU A 238 -23.71 -5.76 21.97
C LEU A 238 -24.70 -5.62 23.13
N SER A 239 -24.50 -6.40 24.19
CA SER A 239 -25.22 -6.20 25.45
C SER A 239 -24.79 -4.89 26.13
N GLU A 240 -25.57 -4.40 27.08
CA GLU A 240 -25.20 -3.18 27.84
C GLU A 240 -23.90 -3.37 28.62
N GLY A 241 -23.66 -4.56 29.19
CA GLY A 241 -22.38 -4.92 29.81
C GLY A 241 -21.22 -4.86 28.85
N GLU A 242 -21.40 -5.35 27.63
CA GLU A 242 -20.35 -5.33 26.61
C GLU A 242 -20.02 -3.91 26.16
N LYS A 243 -21.04 -3.07 25.96
CA LYS A 243 -20.84 -1.65 25.65
C LYS A 243 -20.09 -0.94 26.77
N THR A 244 -20.50 -1.18 28.02
CA THR A 244 -19.88 -0.59 29.21
C THR A 244 -18.41 -1.01 29.34
N ALA A 245 -18.11 -2.29 29.18
CA ALA A 245 -16.75 -2.82 29.25
C ALA A 245 -15.84 -2.26 28.16
N ILE A 246 -16.34 -2.13 26.92
CA ILE A 246 -15.60 -1.54 25.81
C ILE A 246 -15.35 -0.05 26.05
N ALA A 247 -16.38 0.70 26.45
CA ALA A 247 -16.25 2.12 26.77
C ALA A 247 -15.25 2.36 27.91
N PHE A 248 -15.32 1.54 28.96
CA PHE A 248 -14.42 1.65 30.11
C PHE A 248 -12.98 1.26 29.76
N SER A 249 -12.77 0.19 28.98
CA SER A 249 -11.46 -0.21 28.49
C SER A 249 -10.84 0.85 27.58
N TYR A 250 -11.65 1.45 26.71
CA TYR A 250 -11.23 2.56 25.87
C TYR A 250 -10.82 3.78 26.71
N PHE A 251 -11.61 4.12 27.73
CA PHE A 251 -11.31 5.20 28.66
C PHE A 251 -9.96 5.01 29.36
N ILE A 252 -9.68 3.82 29.89
CA ILE A 252 -8.40 3.50 30.53
C ILE A 252 -7.24 3.74 29.56
N VAL A 253 -7.32 3.17 28.34
CA VAL A 253 -6.26 3.32 27.34
C VAL A 253 -6.07 4.77 26.92
N LYS A 254 -7.16 5.52 26.78
CA LYS A 254 -7.14 6.94 26.40
C LYS A 254 -6.46 7.80 27.47
N VAL A 255 -6.76 7.55 28.75
CA VAL A 255 -6.17 8.26 29.89
C VAL A 255 -4.68 7.95 30.06
N GLU A 256 -4.20 6.79 29.58
CA GLU A 256 -2.78 6.43 29.56
C GLU A 256 -1.99 7.04 28.37
N GLU A 257 -2.64 7.73 27.43
CA GLU A 257 -1.95 8.38 26.32
C GLU A 257 -1.10 9.57 26.81
N LYS A 258 0.01 9.84 26.11
CA LYS A 258 1.11 10.72 26.58
C LYS A 258 0.70 12.16 26.94
N GLU A 259 -0.47 12.62 26.53
CA GLU A 259 -0.95 13.99 26.77
C GLU A 259 -1.56 14.16 28.18
N PHE A 260 -2.01 13.09 28.83
CA PHE A 260 -2.64 13.15 30.14
C PHE A 260 -1.75 12.55 31.24
N LYS A 261 -1.30 13.39 32.18
CA LYS A 261 -0.56 12.93 33.36
C LYS A 261 -1.56 12.56 34.45
N ILE A 262 -1.80 11.26 34.64
CA ILE A 262 -2.74 10.73 35.67
C ILE A 262 -2.51 11.39 37.05
N LYS A 263 -1.26 11.56 37.46
CA LYS A 263 -0.88 12.15 38.77
C LYS A 263 -1.31 13.60 38.98
N ASP A 264 -1.46 14.34 37.89
CA ASP A 264 -1.87 15.74 37.90
C ASP A 264 -3.35 15.89 37.48
N GLY A 265 -3.98 14.78 37.09
CA GLY A 265 -5.29 14.75 36.47
C GLY A 265 -6.45 14.55 37.45
N ILE A 266 -7.61 15.04 37.05
CA ILE A 266 -8.90 14.77 37.70
C ILE A 266 -9.62 13.70 36.86
N ILE A 267 -9.96 12.58 37.50
CA ILE A 267 -10.65 11.46 36.88
C ILE A 267 -12.01 11.30 37.55
N PHE A 268 -13.07 11.31 36.76
CA PHE A 268 -14.44 11.05 37.22
C PHE A 268 -14.95 9.78 36.54
N ILE A 269 -15.33 8.79 37.33
CA ILE A 269 -15.89 7.52 36.86
C ILE A 269 -17.33 7.44 37.35
N ASP A 270 -18.28 7.61 36.44
CA ASP A 270 -19.70 7.52 36.74
C ASP A 270 -20.23 6.13 36.42
N ASP A 271 -20.70 5.43 37.45
CA ASP A 271 -21.37 4.15 37.39
C ASP A 271 -20.76 3.15 36.38
N PRO A 272 -19.53 2.68 36.63
CA PRO A 272 -18.77 1.91 35.64
C PRO A 272 -19.29 0.47 35.45
N ILE A 273 -20.43 0.12 36.05
CA ILE A 273 -21.04 -1.21 36.00
C ILE A 273 -22.54 -1.07 35.81
N SER A 274 -23.05 -1.67 34.74
CA SER A 274 -24.49 -1.85 34.56
C SER A 274 -25.08 -2.76 35.65
N SER A 275 -26.22 -2.37 36.20
CA SER A 275 -26.98 -3.14 37.22
C SER A 275 -27.20 -4.62 36.87
N PHE A 276 -27.21 -4.96 35.58
CA PHE A 276 -27.45 -6.31 35.06
C PHE A 276 -26.19 -7.19 35.01
N ASP A 277 -25.01 -6.62 35.24
CA ASP A 277 -23.71 -7.26 34.99
C ASP A 277 -22.89 -7.45 36.28
N SER A 278 -23.53 -7.99 37.31
CA SER A 278 -22.92 -8.26 38.63
C SER A 278 -21.70 -9.20 38.57
N ASN A 279 -21.55 -9.98 37.51
CA ASN A 279 -20.42 -10.89 37.32
C ASN A 279 -19.06 -10.17 37.16
N PHE A 280 -19.04 -8.87 36.81
CA PHE A 280 -17.79 -8.16 36.48
C PHE A 280 -17.34 -7.14 37.52
N ILE A 281 -17.99 -7.11 38.69
CA ILE A 281 -17.72 -6.13 39.75
C ILE A 281 -16.27 -6.14 40.23
N TYR A 282 -15.71 -7.33 40.46
CA TYR A 282 -14.32 -7.46 40.90
C TYR A 282 -13.32 -7.01 39.83
N HIS A 283 -13.60 -7.29 38.55
CA HIS A 283 -12.74 -6.88 37.45
C HIS A 283 -12.75 -5.36 37.28
N CYS A 284 -13.93 -4.73 37.28
CA CYS A 284 -14.05 -3.29 37.22
C CYS A 284 -13.31 -2.60 38.39
N PHE A 285 -13.52 -3.06 39.62
CA PHE A 285 -12.78 -2.56 40.78
C PHE A 285 -11.26 -2.74 40.64
N SER A 286 -10.81 -3.89 40.14
CA SER A 286 -9.39 -4.17 39.91
C SER A 286 -8.77 -3.19 38.92
N LEU A 287 -9.44 -2.91 37.80
CA LEU A 287 -8.98 -1.94 36.81
C LEU A 287 -8.92 -0.52 37.40
N ILE A 288 -9.97 -0.08 38.10
CA ILE A 288 -10.00 1.24 38.76
C ILE A 288 -8.84 1.39 39.73
N SER A 289 -8.69 0.44 40.65
CA SER A 289 -7.67 0.49 41.69
C SER A 289 -6.25 0.30 41.14
N THR A 290 -6.08 -0.36 40.00
CA THR A 290 -4.76 -0.55 39.38
C THR A 290 -4.32 0.70 38.61
N HIS A 291 -5.19 1.22 37.73
CA HIS A 291 -4.83 2.29 36.81
C HIS A 291 -4.97 3.69 37.43
N PHE A 292 -5.89 3.89 38.37
CA PHE A 292 -6.23 5.22 38.89
C PHE A 292 -5.85 5.44 40.35
N LYS A 293 -5.12 4.51 41.00
CA LYS A 293 -4.68 4.70 42.41
C LYS A 293 -3.82 5.92 42.65
N GLU A 294 -3.06 6.35 41.64
CA GLU A 294 -2.13 7.49 41.67
C GLU A 294 -2.73 8.72 40.99
N ALA A 295 -4.03 8.73 40.67
CA ALA A 295 -4.69 9.89 40.11
C ALA A 295 -4.59 11.10 41.05
N GLY A 296 -4.42 12.30 40.50
CA GLY A 296 -4.36 13.54 41.28
C GLY A 296 -5.65 13.76 42.07
N GLN A 297 -6.81 13.60 41.42
CA GLN A 297 -8.11 13.48 42.06
C GLN A 297 -8.93 12.39 41.36
N LEU A 298 -9.60 11.55 42.16
CA LEU A 298 -10.44 10.45 41.67
C LEU A 298 -11.82 10.54 42.30
N PHE A 299 -12.84 10.71 41.46
CA PHE A 299 -14.25 10.64 41.82
C PHE A 299 -14.82 9.34 41.25
N ILE A 300 -15.54 8.59 42.08
CA ILE A 300 -16.25 7.37 41.67
C ILE A 300 -17.68 7.47 42.19
N SER A 301 -18.66 7.53 41.29
CA SER A 301 -20.07 7.38 41.60
C SER A 301 -20.57 6.01 41.17
N THR A 302 -21.52 5.45 41.92
CA THR A 302 -22.11 4.14 41.65
C THR A 302 -23.41 4.02 42.41
N HIS A 303 -24.44 3.44 41.80
CA HIS A 303 -25.62 2.93 42.53
C HIS A 303 -25.47 1.47 42.93
N ASN A 304 -24.45 0.77 42.42
CA ASN A 304 -24.12 -0.60 42.80
C ASN A 304 -23.45 -0.65 44.19
N PHE A 305 -24.17 -1.21 45.17
CA PHE A 305 -23.73 -1.29 46.58
C PHE A 305 -22.53 -2.20 46.80
N GLN A 306 -22.36 -3.25 45.99
CA GLN A 306 -21.19 -4.14 46.08
C GLN A 306 -19.92 -3.45 45.59
N LEU A 307 -19.98 -2.75 44.45
CA LEU A 307 -18.87 -1.92 43.97
C LEU A 307 -18.51 -0.82 44.98
N PHE A 308 -19.52 -0.14 45.51
CA PHE A 308 -19.34 0.86 46.56
C PHE A 308 -18.57 0.29 47.76
N ASN A 309 -18.92 -0.92 48.24
CA ASN A 309 -18.23 -1.54 49.37
C ASN A 309 -16.75 -1.85 49.07
N LEU A 310 -16.42 -2.31 47.85
CA LEU A 310 -15.03 -2.54 47.44
C LEU A 310 -14.22 -1.24 47.42
N VAL A 311 -14.77 -0.19 46.82
CA VAL A 311 -14.14 1.14 46.78
C VAL A 311 -14.02 1.74 48.18
N LYS A 312 -15.07 1.61 49.00
CA LYS A 312 -15.08 2.06 50.39
C LYS A 312 -13.97 1.41 51.19
N GLU A 313 -13.81 0.10 51.11
CA GLU A 313 -12.74 -0.61 51.81
C GLU A 313 -11.36 -0.14 51.35
N TRP A 314 -11.16 0.02 50.05
CA TRP A 314 -9.93 0.57 49.49
C TRP A 314 -9.59 1.96 50.01
N PHE A 315 -10.57 2.87 50.04
CA PHE A 315 -10.39 4.25 50.51
C PHE A 315 -10.22 4.35 52.02
N ILE A 316 -10.95 3.54 52.81
CA ILE A 316 -10.75 3.43 54.26
C ILE A 316 -9.32 2.97 54.57
N ASN A 317 -8.80 2.00 53.83
CA ASN A 317 -7.43 1.53 54.02
C ASN A 317 -6.39 2.64 53.71
N LYS A 318 -6.63 3.47 52.69
CA LYS A 318 -5.81 4.68 52.43
C LYS A 318 -5.87 5.66 53.60
N ASN A 319 -7.05 5.96 54.12
CA ASN A 319 -7.23 6.85 55.27
C ASN A 319 -6.53 6.30 56.52
N ASN A 320 -6.70 5.01 56.82
CA ASN A 320 -6.05 4.34 57.96
C ASN A 320 -4.52 4.41 57.85
N HIS A 321 -3.96 4.31 56.65
CA HIS A 321 -2.53 4.46 56.44
C HIS A 321 -2.01 5.84 56.87
N VAL A 322 -2.73 6.91 56.51
CA VAL A 322 -2.39 8.28 56.90
C VAL A 322 -2.58 8.48 58.40
N ARG A 323 -3.71 8.02 58.93
CA ARG A 323 -4.03 8.08 60.35
C ARG A 323 -2.94 7.44 61.22
N ASN A 324 -2.61 6.18 60.94
CA ASN A 324 -1.66 5.40 61.74
C ASN A 324 -0.21 5.88 61.57
N LYS A 325 0.19 6.35 60.37
CA LYS A 325 1.58 6.77 60.13
C LYS A 325 1.88 8.21 60.49
N ALA A 326 0.91 9.12 60.37
CA ALA A 326 1.14 10.56 60.47
C ALA A 326 0.39 11.22 61.63
N ASN A 327 -0.83 10.79 61.94
CA ASN A 327 -1.71 11.52 62.86
C ASN A 327 -1.73 10.92 64.27
N GLU A 328 -1.53 9.60 64.43
CA GLU A 328 -1.51 8.92 65.73
C GLU A 328 -0.11 8.85 66.38
N LYS A 329 0.93 9.35 65.70
CA LYS A 329 2.28 9.45 66.30
C LYS A 329 2.35 10.61 67.31
N PRO A 330 3.19 10.51 68.36
CA PRO A 330 3.42 11.60 69.29
C PRO A 330 3.87 12.85 68.53
N LYS A 331 3.06 13.91 68.59
CA LYS A 331 3.34 15.15 67.86
C LYS A 331 4.32 16.01 68.64
N THR A 332 5.28 16.60 67.95
CA THR A 332 6.07 17.72 68.48
C THR A 332 5.23 19.00 68.41
N SER A 333 5.48 19.94 69.32
CA SER A 333 4.76 21.23 69.38
C SER A 333 4.66 21.88 68.00
N GLY A 334 3.43 22.13 67.52
CA GLY A 334 3.13 22.81 66.25
C GLY A 334 2.79 21.91 65.06
N GLN A 335 2.84 20.57 65.17
CA GLN A 335 2.38 19.68 64.09
C GLN A 335 0.85 19.56 64.04
N VAL A 336 0.26 19.89 62.89
CA VAL A 336 -1.17 19.72 62.59
C VAL A 336 -1.40 18.35 61.95
N ASP A 337 -2.59 17.77 62.15
CA ASP A 337 -2.97 16.53 61.47
C ASP A 337 -2.93 16.67 59.96
N LYS A 338 -2.44 15.63 59.28
CA LYS A 338 -2.56 15.54 57.83
C LYS A 338 -4.03 15.33 57.46
N PRO A 339 -4.53 15.99 56.40
CA PRO A 339 -5.88 15.76 55.90
C PRO A 339 -6.05 14.31 55.47
N MET A 340 -7.26 13.78 55.64
CA MET A 340 -7.59 12.45 55.12
C MET A 340 -7.64 12.48 53.59
N PRO A 341 -7.05 11.50 52.89
CA PRO A 341 -6.97 11.50 51.44
C PRO A 341 -8.30 11.14 50.75
N CYS A 342 -9.26 10.53 51.45
CA CYS A 342 -10.50 10.05 50.85
C CYS A 342 -11.73 10.46 51.66
N GLU A 343 -12.75 10.96 50.97
CA GLU A 343 -14.05 11.37 51.52
C GLU A 343 -15.19 10.58 50.88
N PHE A 344 -16.33 10.47 51.58
CA PHE A 344 -17.48 9.68 51.14
C PHE A 344 -18.76 10.51 51.19
N PHE A 345 -19.52 10.42 50.10
CA PHE A 345 -20.77 11.15 49.93
C PHE A 345 -21.88 10.23 49.45
N MET A 346 -23.13 10.65 49.64
CA MET A 346 -24.31 10.03 49.06
C MET A 346 -25.24 11.08 48.48
N VAL A 347 -26.09 10.67 47.54
CA VAL A 347 -27.11 11.53 46.95
C VAL A 347 -28.42 11.35 47.73
N GLU A 348 -28.93 12.44 48.29
CA GLU A 348 -30.23 12.49 48.95
C GLU A 348 -31.23 13.24 48.07
N ASN A 349 -32.36 12.59 47.79
CA ASN A 349 -33.47 13.22 47.05
C ASN A 349 -34.40 13.92 48.05
N PHE A 350 -34.91 15.08 47.68
CA PHE A 350 -35.91 15.83 48.45
C PHE A 350 -36.88 16.53 47.50
N THR A 351 -38.06 16.87 47.99
CA THR A 351 -39.05 17.66 47.24
C THR A 351 -39.06 19.08 47.78
N GLU A 352 -39.00 20.06 46.89
CA GLU A 352 -39.17 21.47 47.24
C GLU A 352 -40.14 22.09 46.23
N LEU A 353 -41.26 22.62 46.72
CA LEU A 353 -42.32 23.21 45.87
C LEU A 353 -42.82 22.23 44.79
N ASP A 354 -43.12 20.98 45.17
CA ASP A 354 -43.54 19.89 44.27
C ASP A 354 -42.53 19.51 43.15
N VAL A 355 -41.30 20.01 43.24
CA VAL A 355 -40.22 19.64 42.32
C VAL A 355 -39.24 18.73 43.05
N ARG A 356 -39.01 17.53 42.49
CA ARG A 356 -37.97 16.63 42.97
C ARG A 356 -36.59 17.22 42.68
N LYS A 357 -35.80 17.37 43.74
CA LYS A 357 -34.41 17.82 43.70
C LYS A 357 -33.50 16.79 44.35
N ALA A 358 -32.20 16.94 44.14
CA ALA A 358 -31.18 16.10 44.74
C ALA A 358 -30.05 16.97 45.31
N LYS A 359 -29.46 16.53 46.42
CA LYS A 359 -28.29 17.16 47.03
C LYS A 359 -27.25 16.08 47.36
N ILE A 360 -25.98 16.46 47.32
CA ILE A 360 -24.88 15.62 47.79
C ILE A 360 -24.69 15.91 49.27
N VAL A 361 -24.75 14.86 50.08
CA VAL A 361 -24.54 14.93 51.54
C VAL A 361 -23.42 13.98 51.94
N GLU A 362 -22.87 14.15 53.14
CA GLU A 362 -21.92 13.18 53.70
C GLU A 362 -22.57 11.79 53.77
N LEU A 363 -21.79 10.75 53.48
CA LEU A 363 -22.25 9.37 53.58
C LEU A 363 -22.71 9.04 55.01
N ASP A 364 -23.88 8.42 55.13
CA ASP A 364 -24.40 7.95 56.41
C ASP A 364 -23.39 7.06 57.16
N LYS A 365 -23.22 7.32 58.47
CA LYS A 365 -22.26 6.62 59.33
C LYS A 365 -22.48 5.11 59.32
N THR A 366 -23.72 4.64 59.26
CA THR A 366 -24.01 3.21 59.22
C THR A 366 -23.55 2.57 57.90
N LEU A 367 -23.76 3.24 56.77
CA LEU A 367 -23.26 2.80 55.45
C LEU A 367 -21.73 2.89 55.34
N ARG A 368 -21.12 3.82 56.08
CA ARG A 368 -19.66 3.94 56.19
C ARG A 368 -19.06 2.81 57.02
N ASN A 369 -19.65 2.52 58.18
CA ASN A 369 -19.08 1.60 59.17
C ASN A 369 -19.38 0.13 58.88
N TYR A 370 -20.50 -0.17 58.21
CA TYR A 370 -20.95 -1.54 57.95
C TYR A 370 -20.95 -1.86 56.46
N LYS A 371 -20.68 -3.13 56.11
CA LYS A 371 -20.74 -3.63 54.71
C LYS A 371 -22.17 -3.88 54.25
N SER A 372 -23.08 -4.20 55.17
CA SER A 372 -24.50 -4.38 54.90
C SER A 372 -25.27 -3.10 55.20
N GLU A 373 -26.29 -2.83 54.39
CA GLU A 373 -27.26 -1.77 54.64
C GLU A 373 -28.16 -2.05 55.86
N TYR A 374 -28.08 -3.23 56.47
CA TYR A 374 -28.97 -3.64 57.56
C TYR A 374 -29.09 -2.61 58.69
N HIS A 375 -27.96 -2.05 59.13
CA HIS A 375 -27.93 -1.00 60.15
C HIS A 375 -28.55 0.32 59.65
N PHE A 376 -28.31 0.67 58.39
CA PHE A 376 -28.89 1.86 57.77
C PHE A 376 -30.41 1.76 57.69
N LEU A 377 -30.93 0.60 57.24
CA LEU A 377 -32.36 0.36 57.15
C LEU A 377 -33.01 0.42 58.54
N PHE A 378 -32.39 -0.20 59.55
CA PHE A 378 -32.85 -0.11 60.94
C PHE A 378 -32.90 1.34 61.42
N ALA A 379 -31.81 2.09 61.25
CA ALA A 379 -31.70 3.49 61.68
C ALA A 379 -32.82 4.35 61.07
N LYS A 380 -33.09 4.18 59.78
CA LYS A 380 -34.11 4.93 59.06
C LYS A 380 -35.53 4.54 59.43
N LEU A 381 -35.80 3.25 59.66
CA LEU A 381 -37.09 2.79 60.19
C LEU A 381 -37.33 3.31 61.61
N LYS A 382 -36.29 3.36 62.44
CA LYS A 382 -36.34 3.87 63.80
C LYS A 382 -36.61 5.38 63.81
N GLU A 383 -35.83 6.14 63.04
CA GLU A 383 -36.01 7.58 62.82
C GLU A 383 -37.46 7.88 62.40
N PHE A 384 -37.97 7.17 61.39
CA PHE A 384 -39.35 7.33 60.91
C PHE A 384 -40.40 7.01 61.99
N SER A 385 -40.17 5.97 62.81
CA SER A 385 -41.10 5.58 63.87
C SER A 385 -41.23 6.62 64.98
N GLU A 386 -40.22 7.46 65.17
CA GLU A 386 -40.11 8.46 66.24
C GLU A 386 -40.43 9.89 65.78
N LYS A 387 -40.20 10.21 64.50
CA LYS A 387 -40.40 11.54 63.90
C LYS A 387 -41.83 12.05 64.13
N GLN A 388 -42.00 13.23 64.73
CA GLN A 388 -43.34 13.78 65.02
C GLN A 388 -44.10 14.17 63.74
N ASP A 389 -43.41 14.81 62.78
CA ASP A 389 -43.96 15.18 61.46
C ASP A 389 -43.34 14.32 60.35
N THR A 390 -44.14 13.42 59.77
CA THR A 390 -43.77 12.62 58.59
C THR A 390 -44.18 13.35 57.31
N GLN A 391 -43.20 13.59 56.43
CA GLN A 391 -43.45 14.22 55.13
C GLN A 391 -43.92 13.17 54.13
N TYR A 392 -44.62 13.58 53.07
CA TYR A 392 -45.13 12.65 52.05
C TYR A 392 -43.99 11.86 51.38
N GLU A 393 -42.81 12.46 51.21
CA GLU A 393 -41.65 11.78 50.62
C GLU A 393 -41.18 10.57 51.43
N ASP A 394 -41.30 10.63 52.77
CA ASP A 394 -40.82 9.59 53.67
C ASP A 394 -41.57 8.25 53.44
N PHE A 395 -42.79 8.28 52.90
CA PHE A 395 -43.62 7.08 52.71
C PHE A 395 -43.33 6.30 51.42
N TYR A 396 -42.72 6.93 50.42
CA TYR A 396 -42.43 6.26 49.13
C TYR A 396 -41.36 5.18 49.26
N THR A 397 -40.43 5.33 50.21
CA THR A 397 -39.28 4.43 50.37
C THR A 397 -39.43 3.51 51.59
N ILE A 398 -40.24 3.88 52.58
CA ILE A 398 -40.25 3.20 53.87
C ILE A 398 -40.76 1.76 53.80
N GLY A 399 -41.74 1.44 52.95
CA GLY A 399 -42.21 0.07 52.75
C GLY A 399 -41.12 -0.83 52.17
N ASN A 400 -40.36 -0.32 51.18
CA ASN A 400 -39.21 -1.00 50.62
C ASN A 400 -38.08 -1.21 51.64
N MET A 401 -37.83 -0.23 52.49
CA MET A 401 -36.82 -0.32 53.56
C MET A 401 -37.24 -1.32 54.62
N ALA A 402 -38.50 -1.30 55.05
CA ALA A 402 -39.10 -2.26 55.99
C ALA A 402 -38.99 -3.68 55.45
N ARG A 403 -39.30 -3.88 54.16
CA ARG A 403 -39.15 -5.17 53.49
C ARG A 403 -37.73 -5.68 53.55
N ARG A 404 -36.76 -4.91 53.02
CA ARG A 404 -35.36 -5.34 52.97
C ARG A 404 -34.78 -5.59 54.36
N PHE A 405 -35.13 -4.74 55.34
CA PHE A 405 -34.72 -4.93 56.72
C PHE A 405 -35.27 -6.24 57.31
N PHE A 406 -36.57 -6.48 57.14
CA PHE A 406 -37.22 -7.68 57.65
C PHE A 406 -36.70 -8.94 56.94
N ASP A 407 -36.51 -8.91 55.62
CA ASP A 407 -35.95 -10.02 54.86
C ASP A 407 -34.58 -10.44 55.42
N ILE A 408 -33.68 -9.47 55.59
CA ILE A 408 -32.35 -9.73 56.18
C ILE A 408 -32.49 -10.31 57.60
N PHE A 409 -33.32 -9.71 58.46
CA PHE A 409 -33.52 -10.21 59.82
C PHE A 409 -34.10 -11.63 59.87
N ALA A 410 -35.16 -11.86 59.09
CA ALA A 410 -35.88 -13.13 59.03
C ALA A 410 -35.00 -14.24 58.44
N ASP A 411 -34.15 -13.95 57.46
CA ASP A 411 -33.19 -14.90 56.91
C ASP A 411 -32.11 -15.30 57.92
N PHE A 412 -31.65 -14.36 58.77
CA PHE A 412 -30.74 -14.69 59.86
C PHE A 412 -31.41 -15.50 60.98
N LYS A 413 -32.68 -15.18 61.30
CA LYS A 413 -33.44 -15.90 62.34
C LYS A 413 -33.92 -17.26 61.91
N ILE A 414 -34.34 -17.37 60.66
CA ILE A 414 -34.91 -18.56 60.04
C ILE A 414 -34.14 -18.81 58.74
N PRO A 415 -32.95 -19.44 58.81
CA PRO A 415 -32.10 -19.71 57.66
C PRO A 415 -32.58 -20.96 56.89
N ASP A 416 -33.83 -20.97 56.45
CA ASP A 416 -34.41 -22.04 55.62
C ASP A 416 -35.17 -21.50 54.39
N SER A 417 -35.80 -22.40 53.64
CA SER A 417 -36.47 -22.15 52.36
C SER A 417 -37.89 -21.59 52.48
N ARG A 418 -38.39 -21.29 53.69
CA ARG A 418 -39.70 -20.65 53.86
C ARG A 418 -39.72 -19.29 53.16
N HIS A 419 -40.86 -18.94 52.56
CA HIS A 419 -41.01 -17.60 52.00
C HIS A 419 -41.28 -16.56 53.11
N GLN A 420 -41.12 -15.26 52.81
CA GLN A 420 -41.19 -14.15 53.78
C GLN A 420 -42.36 -14.24 54.78
N LYS A 421 -43.59 -14.53 54.31
CA LYS A 421 -44.78 -14.66 55.18
C LYS A 421 -44.66 -15.78 56.21
N GLN A 422 -44.30 -16.98 55.76
CA GLN A 422 -44.08 -18.16 56.60
C GLN A 422 -42.98 -17.91 57.64
N LYS A 423 -41.93 -17.15 57.30
CA LYS A 423 -40.90 -16.75 58.27
C LYS A 423 -41.47 -15.84 59.34
N MET A 424 -42.28 -14.85 58.97
CA MET A 424 -42.98 -14.01 59.95
C MET A 424 -43.93 -14.81 60.83
N GLU A 425 -44.80 -15.64 60.25
CA GLU A 425 -45.73 -16.49 61.00
C GLU A 425 -45.00 -17.38 62.02
N ALA A 426 -43.85 -17.94 61.63
CA ALA A 426 -43.03 -18.73 62.54
C ALA A 426 -42.45 -17.91 63.70
N ILE A 427 -41.90 -16.72 63.42
CA ILE A 427 -41.40 -15.81 64.46
C ILE A 427 -42.54 -15.43 65.43
N ILE A 428 -43.73 -15.12 64.91
CA ILE A 428 -44.88 -14.76 65.74
C ILE A 428 -45.36 -15.94 66.59
N ASN A 429 -45.41 -17.15 66.02
CA ASN A 429 -45.80 -18.36 66.75
C ASN A 429 -44.84 -18.64 67.91
N GLU A 430 -43.53 -18.54 67.66
CA GLU A 430 -42.49 -18.69 68.69
C GLU A 430 -42.63 -17.61 69.77
N LEU A 431 -42.87 -16.36 69.37
CA LEU A 431 -43.07 -15.24 70.30
C LEU A 431 -44.32 -15.36 71.17
N ASN A 432 -45.38 -15.97 70.65
CA ASN A 432 -46.66 -16.11 71.35
C ASN A 432 -46.73 -17.42 72.17
N GLU A 433 -45.76 -18.31 72.03
CA GLU A 433 -45.69 -19.56 72.78
C GLU A 433 -45.56 -19.27 74.29
N GLY A 434 -46.46 -19.86 75.08
CA GLY A 434 -46.47 -19.68 76.54
C GLY A 434 -46.96 -18.32 77.06
N LYS A 435 -47.35 -17.36 76.19
CA LYS A 435 -47.90 -16.05 76.59
C LYS A 435 -49.41 -16.09 76.84
N LYS A 436 -49.88 -15.22 77.75
CA LYS A 436 -51.32 -14.98 77.95
C LYS A 436 -51.89 -14.19 76.76
N GLU A 437 -53.19 -14.32 76.50
CA GLU A 437 -53.83 -13.72 75.31
C GLU A 437 -53.64 -12.20 75.19
N ASN A 438 -53.57 -11.49 76.32
CA ASN A 438 -53.33 -10.05 76.38
C ASN A 438 -51.87 -9.63 76.17
N GLU A 439 -50.93 -10.58 76.18
CA GLU A 439 -49.49 -10.37 75.99
C GLU A 439 -49.03 -10.85 74.60
N LYS A 440 -49.91 -11.54 73.86
CA LYS A 440 -49.63 -12.00 72.50
C LYS A 440 -49.65 -10.84 71.52
N ILE A 441 -48.78 -10.92 70.52
CA ILE A 441 -48.88 -10.07 69.34
C ILE A 441 -50.11 -10.54 68.56
N SER A 442 -51.11 -9.66 68.45
CA SER A 442 -52.40 -10.00 67.85
C SER A 442 -52.26 -10.32 66.36
N ALA A 443 -53.19 -11.14 65.84
CA ALA A 443 -53.26 -11.41 64.40
C ALA A 443 -53.45 -10.15 63.56
N SER A 444 -54.10 -9.11 64.13
CA SER A 444 -54.28 -7.83 63.46
C SER A 444 -52.94 -7.08 63.34
N ASP A 445 -52.15 -7.04 64.41
CA ASP A 445 -50.92 -6.24 64.45
C ASP A 445 -49.84 -6.79 63.54
N TRP A 446 -49.53 -8.09 63.62
CA TRP A 446 -48.50 -8.63 62.72
C TRP A 446 -48.95 -8.63 61.26
N ASN A 447 -50.25 -8.74 60.96
CA ASN A 447 -50.74 -8.56 59.59
C ASN A 447 -50.55 -7.13 59.06
N LYS A 448 -50.66 -6.10 59.90
CA LYS A 448 -50.32 -4.72 59.51
C LYS A 448 -48.85 -4.60 59.13
N ALA A 449 -47.96 -5.16 59.95
CA ALA A 449 -46.53 -5.22 59.66
C ALA A 449 -46.23 -6.01 58.38
N TYR A 450 -46.90 -7.16 58.18
CA TYR A 450 -46.77 -7.95 56.94
C TYR A 450 -47.24 -7.20 55.70
N LYS A 451 -48.39 -6.52 55.76
CA LYS A 451 -48.87 -5.71 54.64
C LYS A 451 -47.86 -4.62 54.26
N LEU A 452 -47.25 -3.94 55.25
CA LEU A 452 -46.14 -3.00 55.02
C LEU A 452 -44.98 -3.63 54.26
N VAL A 453 -44.56 -4.80 54.71
CA VAL A 453 -43.39 -5.52 54.19
C VAL A 453 -43.68 -6.15 52.81
N ASN A 454 -44.92 -6.52 52.49
CA ASN A 454 -45.30 -7.24 51.27
C ASN A 454 -46.09 -6.40 50.25
N GLU A 455 -47.21 -5.79 50.62
CA GLU A 455 -48.08 -5.06 49.66
C GLU A 455 -47.53 -3.66 49.35
N PHE A 456 -46.94 -2.99 50.33
CA PHE A 456 -46.46 -1.62 50.17
C PHE A 456 -45.04 -1.51 49.60
N SER A 457 -44.35 -2.63 49.38
CA SER A 457 -42.96 -2.73 48.90
C SER A 457 -42.84 -3.16 47.43
N HIS A 458 -43.89 -3.72 46.82
CA HIS A 458 -43.87 -4.21 45.43
C HIS A 458 -44.41 -3.20 44.38
N ASN A 459 -44.82 -1.99 44.78
CA ASN A 459 -45.44 -1.04 43.86
C ASN A 459 -44.41 -0.40 42.92
N SER A 460 -44.41 -0.87 41.67
CA SER A 460 -43.73 -0.30 40.50
C SER A 460 -44.42 0.94 39.94
N ASP A 461 -45.59 1.33 40.46
CA ASP A 461 -46.38 2.45 39.95
C ASP A 461 -46.47 3.61 40.98
N PRO A 462 -45.80 4.75 40.73
CA PRO A 462 -45.85 5.94 41.58
C PRO A 462 -47.26 6.48 41.81
N THR A 463 -48.19 6.25 40.87
CA THR A 463 -49.55 6.82 40.93
C THR A 463 -50.45 6.10 41.94
N SER A 464 -50.31 4.77 42.08
CA SER A 464 -51.02 3.97 43.08
C SER A 464 -50.68 4.33 44.54
N THR A 465 -49.58 5.04 44.76
CA THR A 465 -49.14 5.48 46.10
C THR A 465 -49.89 6.73 46.57
N ILE A 466 -50.44 7.50 45.63
CA ILE A 466 -51.02 8.83 45.86
C ILE A 466 -52.46 8.73 46.41
N GLU A 467 -53.21 7.69 46.06
CA GLU A 467 -54.66 7.77 46.27
C GLU A 467 -55.16 7.39 47.67
N HIS A 468 -54.55 6.45 48.42
CA HIS A 468 -55.19 5.98 49.66
C HIS A 468 -54.24 5.41 50.74
N LYS A 469 -53.35 6.20 51.35
CA LYS A 469 -52.55 5.72 52.50
C LYS A 469 -52.58 6.70 53.65
N ASP A 470 -53.17 6.26 54.77
CA ASP A 470 -53.24 7.05 55.99
C ASP A 470 -51.86 7.07 56.66
N LYS A 471 -51.33 8.27 56.91
CA LYS A 471 -49.96 8.51 57.41
C LYS A 471 -49.70 7.82 58.75
N SER A 472 -50.75 7.63 59.56
CA SER A 472 -50.68 6.95 60.85
C SER A 472 -50.43 5.45 60.70
N GLU A 473 -51.08 4.80 59.73
CA GLU A 473 -51.06 3.33 59.63
C GLU A 473 -49.68 2.77 59.29
N SER A 474 -48.93 3.44 58.41
CA SER A 474 -47.57 3.01 58.05
C SER A 474 -46.60 3.16 59.24
N LYS A 475 -46.75 4.23 60.02
CA LYS A 475 -45.92 4.47 61.21
C LYS A 475 -46.20 3.43 62.30
N ASP A 476 -47.47 3.10 62.51
CA ASP A 476 -47.87 2.07 63.46
C ASP A 476 -47.39 0.67 63.01
N ALA A 477 -47.50 0.35 61.72
CA ALA A 477 -46.98 -0.90 61.16
C ALA A 477 -45.46 -1.04 61.36
N ILE A 478 -44.68 0.04 61.22
CA ILE A 478 -43.23 0.04 61.48
C ILE A 478 -42.94 -0.17 62.96
N LYS A 479 -43.69 0.50 63.86
CA LYS A 479 -43.54 0.28 65.30
C LYS A 479 -43.81 -1.17 65.68
N ILE A 480 -44.85 -1.78 65.10
CA ILE A 480 -45.16 -3.19 65.29
C ILE A 480 -44.01 -4.06 64.78
N LEU A 481 -43.51 -3.80 63.57
CA LEU A 481 -42.38 -4.53 62.99
C LEU A 481 -41.13 -4.46 63.88
N LEU A 482 -40.76 -3.26 64.34
CA LEU A 482 -39.62 -3.07 65.25
C LEU A 482 -39.86 -3.76 66.61
N ASN A 483 -41.10 -3.79 67.10
CA ASN A 483 -41.46 -4.52 68.31
C ASN A 483 -41.34 -6.05 68.12
N ILE A 484 -41.76 -6.59 66.97
CA ILE A 484 -41.58 -8.01 66.63
C ILE A 484 -40.09 -8.36 66.67
N VAL A 485 -39.22 -7.54 66.05
CA VAL A 485 -37.76 -7.75 66.09
C VAL A 485 -37.22 -7.67 67.51
N LYS A 486 -37.66 -6.67 68.29
CA LYS A 486 -37.23 -6.47 69.67
C LYS A 486 -37.63 -7.63 70.58
N GLU A 487 -38.85 -8.13 70.48
CA GLU A 487 -39.31 -9.27 71.29
C GLU A 487 -38.65 -10.56 70.84
N SER A 488 -38.39 -10.73 69.53
CA SER A 488 -37.76 -11.94 68.98
C SER A 488 -36.28 -12.05 69.34
N ASP A 489 -35.58 -10.93 69.42
CA ASP A 489 -34.19 -10.89 69.87
C ASP A 489 -33.85 -9.57 70.56
N PRO A 490 -34.11 -9.47 71.88
CA PRO A 490 -33.86 -8.25 72.63
C PRO A 490 -32.39 -7.81 72.58
N LYS A 491 -31.46 -8.78 72.66
CA LYS A 491 -30.01 -8.50 72.68
C LYS A 491 -29.55 -7.96 71.33
N HIS A 492 -29.99 -8.57 70.23
CA HIS A 492 -29.69 -8.07 68.88
C HIS A 492 -30.26 -6.67 68.65
N TYR A 493 -31.50 -6.43 69.08
CA TYR A 493 -32.15 -5.12 68.96
C TYR A 493 -31.41 -4.03 69.75
N GLU A 494 -30.96 -4.33 70.98
CA GLU A 494 -30.13 -3.40 71.77
C GLU A 494 -28.79 -3.09 71.10
N ILE A 495 -28.15 -4.09 70.50
CA ILE A 495 -26.91 -3.89 69.73
C ILE A 495 -27.18 -3.00 68.52
N LEU A 496 -28.28 -3.20 67.81
CA LEU A 496 -28.68 -2.34 66.69
C LEU A 496 -28.84 -0.89 67.16
N LEU A 497 -29.61 -0.64 68.22
CA LEU A 497 -29.79 0.70 68.79
C LEU A 497 -28.45 1.37 69.11
N LYS A 498 -27.55 0.66 69.79
CA LYS A 498 -26.25 1.21 70.20
C LYS A 498 -25.36 1.60 69.00
N ASN A 499 -25.52 0.93 67.87
CA ASN A 499 -24.66 1.08 66.69
C ASN A 499 -25.27 1.97 65.60
N THR A 500 -26.50 2.46 65.81
CA THR A 500 -27.18 3.37 64.87
C THR A 500 -27.47 4.77 65.43
N ILE A 501 -27.23 4.99 66.72
CA ILE A 501 -27.40 6.30 67.40
C ILE A 501 -26.10 7.09 67.41
#